data_AF-A0A658KB57-F1
#
_entry.id   AF-A0A658KB57-F1
#
_cell.length_a   1.000
_cell.length_b   1.000
_cell.length_c   1.000
_cell.angle_alpha   90.00
_cell.angle_beta   90.00
_cell.angle_gamma   90.00
#
_symmetry.space_group_name_H-M   'P 1'
#
loop_
_entity.id
_entity.type
_entity.pdbx_description
1 polymer ?
#
loop_
_entity_poly.entity_id
_entity_poly.type
_entity_poly.pdbx_seq_one_letter_code
_entity_poly.pdbx_strand_id
1 'polypeptide(L)' 'PELSKRLDPVEGGRRLANYLRVLVLEAQTMARACGKSHLHNLDPEDLVALTVESAAMARVPLAGTSWIPGSGY' A
#
# COMPACT_ATOMS: atom_id res chain seq x y z
N PRO A 1 -22.87 4.15 -23.24
CA PRO A 1 -22.85 2.68 -23.50
C PRO A 1 -21.87 2.23 -24.60
N GLU A 2 -21.49 3.08 -25.55
CA GLU A 2 -20.55 2.72 -26.64
C GLU A 2 -19.14 2.31 -26.15
N LEU A 3 -18.58 3.05 -25.17
CA LEU A 3 -17.23 2.75 -24.66
C LEU A 3 -17.14 1.42 -23.90
N SER A 4 -18.19 1.04 -23.17
CA SER A 4 -18.23 -0.20 -22.39
C SER A 4 -18.22 -1.45 -23.28
N LYS A 5 -18.73 -1.36 -24.52
CA LYS A 5 -18.71 -2.46 -25.49
C LYS A 5 -17.28 -2.85 -25.93
N ARG A 6 -16.29 -1.98 -25.69
CA ARG A 6 -14.87 -2.22 -26.01
C ARG A 6 -14.19 -3.16 -25.02
N LEU A 7 -14.82 -3.42 -23.86
CA LEU A 7 -14.26 -4.28 -22.84
C LEU A 7 -14.61 -5.74 -23.14
N ASP A 8 -13.58 -6.57 -23.35
CA ASP A 8 -13.72 -8.02 -23.26
C ASP A 8 -13.71 -8.43 -21.77
N PRO A 9 -14.81 -8.95 -21.22
CA PRO A 9 -14.90 -9.28 -19.80
C PRO A 9 -14.02 -10.46 -19.39
N VAL A 10 -13.73 -11.41 -20.29
CA VAL A 10 -12.91 -12.59 -19.98
C VAL A 10 -11.44 -12.19 -19.89
N GLU A 11 -10.95 -11.51 -20.94
CA GLU A 11 -9.57 -11.00 -20.94
C GLU A 11 -9.38 -9.91 -19.87
N GLY A 12 -10.37 -9.04 -19.68
CA GLY A 12 -10.37 -8.03 -18.60
C GLY A 12 -10.29 -8.67 -17.22
N GLY A 13 -11.06 -9.73 -16.98
CA GLY A 13 -11.02 -10.51 -15.74
C GLY A 13 -9.64 -11.15 -15.50
N ARG A 14 -9.03 -11.73 -16.55
CA ARG A 14 -7.68 -12.30 -16.46
C ARG A 14 -6.63 -11.26 -16.10
N ARG A 15 -6.70 -10.06 -16.71
CA ARG A 15 -5.79 -8.95 -16.39
C ARG A 15 -5.96 -8.48 -14.94
N LEU A 16 -7.20 -8.35 -14.47
CA LEU A 16 -7.49 -7.98 -13.09
C LEU A 16 -6.94 -9.02 -12.11
N ALA A 17 -7.17 -10.31 -12.38
CA ALA A 17 -6.67 -11.39 -11.53
C ALA A 17 -5.13 -11.37 -11.43
N ASN A 18 -4.44 -11.17 -12.56
CA ASN A 18 -2.99 -11.06 -12.58
C ASN A 18 -2.50 -9.82 -11.83
N TYR A 19 -3.17 -8.68 -12.01
CA TYR A 19 -2.83 -7.44 -11.31
C TYR A 19 -2.94 -7.61 -9.80
N LEU A 20 -4.06 -8.15 -9.30
CA LEU A 20 -4.26 -8.41 -7.88
C LEU A 20 -3.24 -9.43 -7.34
N ARG A 21 -2.91 -10.46 -8.12
CA ARG A 21 -1.89 -11.46 -7.76
C ARG A 21 -0.53 -10.79 -7.53
N VAL A 22 -0.11 -9.91 -8.43
CA VAL A 22 1.17 -9.18 -8.30
C VAL A 22 1.14 -8.25 -7.11
N LEU A 23 0.08 -7.45 -6.92
CA LEU A 23 -0.05 -6.57 -5.76
C LEU A 23 0.07 -7.32 -4.43
N VAL A 24 -0.55 -8.50 -4.33
CA VAL A 24 -0.44 -9.34 -3.12
C VAL A 24 0.99 -9.81 -2.90
N LEU A 25 1.69 -10.25 -3.95
CA LEU A 25 3.09 -10.70 -3.85
C LEU A 25 4.03 -9.56 -3.46
N GLU A 26 3.82 -8.36 -4.00
CA GLU A 26 4.59 -7.17 -3.65
C GLU A 26 4.37 -6.78 -2.19
N ALA A 27 3.12 -6.72 -1.74
CA ALA A 27 2.79 -6.42 -0.35
C ALA A 27 3.41 -7.43 0.63
N GLN A 28 3.36 -8.73 0.31
CA GLN A 28 4.05 -9.77 1.09
C GLN A 28 5.57 -9.62 1.07
N THR A 29 6.13 -9.12 -0.02
CA THR A 29 7.58 -8.89 -0.14
C THR A 29 8.02 -7.71 0.71
N MET A 30 7.23 -6.63 0.75
CA MET A 30 7.46 -5.50 1.67
C MET A 30 7.39 -5.95 3.13
N ALA A 31 6.36 -6.71 3.52
CA ALA A 31 6.24 -7.22 4.89
C ALA A 31 7.47 -8.05 5.32
N ARG A 32 7.97 -8.90 4.42
CA ARG A 32 9.18 -9.70 4.66
C ARG A 32 10.44 -8.86 4.76
N ALA A 33 10.55 -7.77 4.00
CA ALA A 33 11.67 -6.83 4.12
C ALA A 33 11.71 -6.14 5.50
N CYS A 34 10.54 -5.94 6.12
CA CYS A 34 10.41 -5.47 7.51
C CYS A 34 10.53 -6.62 8.56
N GLY A 35 10.94 -7.82 8.15
CA GLY A 35 11.08 -8.97 9.06
C GLY A 35 9.76 -9.61 9.51
N LYS A 36 8.63 -9.28 8.88
CA LYS A 36 7.30 -9.81 9.23
C LYS A 36 6.89 -10.96 8.30
N SER A 37 6.24 -11.97 8.87
CA SER A 37 5.75 -13.15 8.13
C SER A 37 4.42 -12.92 7.40
N HIS A 38 3.63 -11.92 7.83
CA HIS A 38 2.33 -11.58 7.26
C HIS A 38 2.13 -10.07 7.23
N LEU A 39 1.38 -9.56 6.24
CA LEU A 39 1.16 -8.11 6.06
C LEU A 39 0.45 -7.47 7.27
N HIS A 40 -0.51 -8.18 7.86
CA HIS A 40 -1.22 -7.73 9.07
C HIS A 40 -0.34 -7.61 10.33
N ASN A 41 0.92 -8.04 10.26
CA ASN A 41 1.86 -7.95 11.38
C ASN A 41 2.79 -6.74 11.26
N LEU A 42 2.57 -5.85 10.29
CA LEU A 42 3.29 -4.57 10.21
C LEU A 42 2.86 -3.68 11.38
N ASP A 43 3.85 -3.14 12.07
CA ASP A 43 3.69 -2.15 13.11
C ASP A 43 3.99 -0.75 12.52
N PRO A 44 3.46 0.34 13.11
CA PRO A 44 3.73 1.70 12.63
C PRO A 44 5.23 2.05 12.56
N GLU A 45 6.05 1.43 13.41
CA GLU A 45 7.50 1.58 13.45
C GLU A 45 8.23 0.96 12.26
N ASP A 46 7.59 0.05 11.52
CA ASP A 46 8.13 -0.53 10.29
C ASP A 46 7.98 0.41 9.07
N LEU A 47 7.29 1.54 9.23
CA LEU A 47 6.86 2.41 8.14
C LEU A 47 7.32 3.87 8.32
N VAL A 48 7.51 4.55 7.20
CA VAL A 48 7.74 6.00 7.13
C VAL A 48 6.94 6.58 5.96
N ALA A 49 6.46 7.81 6.11
CA ALA A 49 5.73 8.52 5.07
C ALA A 49 6.63 9.46 4.27
N LEU A 50 6.40 9.55 2.97
CA LEU A 50 7.13 10.47 2.08
C LEU A 50 6.52 11.88 2.00
N THR A 51 5.28 12.05 2.47
CA THR A 51 4.58 13.34 2.51
C THR A 51 4.00 13.62 3.89
N VAL A 52 3.79 14.90 4.18
CA VAL A 52 3.26 15.38 5.47
C VAL A 52 1.82 14.90 5.68
N GLU A 53 1.00 14.92 4.64
CA GLU A 53 -0.39 14.48 4.68
C GLU A 53 -0.49 12.98 4.97
N SER A 54 0.33 12.16 4.31
CA SER A 54 0.40 10.72 4.58
C SER A 54 0.89 10.44 6.00
N ALA A 55 1.90 11.18 6.48
CA ALA A 55 2.38 11.07 7.86
C ALA A 55 1.25 11.37 8.88
N ALA A 56 0.49 12.44 8.65
CA ALA A 56 -0.63 12.83 9.49
C ALA A 56 -1.77 11.80 9.49
N MET A 57 -2.14 11.28 8.32
CA MET A 57 -3.26 10.34 8.16
C MET A 57 -2.92 8.94 8.69
N ALA A 58 -1.73 8.44 8.39
CA ALA A 58 -1.29 7.10 8.77
C ALA A 58 -0.66 7.06 10.17
N ARG A 59 -0.38 8.22 10.78
CA ARG A 59 0.28 8.36 12.09
C ARG A 59 1.63 7.65 12.16
N VAL A 60 2.43 7.84 11.13
CA VAL A 60 3.81 7.34 11.03
C VAL A 60 4.78 8.49 10.78
N PRO A 61 6.07 8.37 11.11
CA PRO A 61 7.04 9.46 10.96
C PRO A 61 7.21 9.91 9.50
N LEU A 62 7.47 11.21 9.31
CA LEU A 62 7.94 11.73 8.02
C LEU A 62 9.37 11.26 7.77
N ALA A 63 9.64 10.76 6.56
CA ALA A 63 10.94 10.22 6.17
C ALA A 63 12.09 11.18 6.50
N GLY A 64 13.14 10.63 7.14
CA GLY A 64 14.30 11.39 7.61
C GLY A 64 14.11 12.12 8.94
N THR A 65 12.97 11.95 9.61
CA THR A 65 12.65 12.60 10.89
C THR A 65 11.96 11.63 11.86
N SER A 66 11.84 12.04 13.13
CA SER A 66 10.97 11.38 14.12
C SER A 66 9.62 12.09 14.29
N TRP A 67 9.28 13.03 13.40
CA TRP A 67 8.11 13.88 13.54
C TRP A 67 6.87 13.25 12.90
N ILE A 68 5.77 13.22 13.65
CA ILE A 68 4.44 12.84 13.17
C ILE A 68 3.54 14.08 13.27
N PRO A 69 3.06 14.64 12.15
CA PRO A 69 2.20 15.82 12.19
C PRO A 69 0.94 15.58 13.02
N GLY A 70 0.61 16.55 13.88
CA GLY A 70 -0.53 16.45 14.81
C GLY A 70 -0.28 15.58 16.05
N SER A 71 0.87 14.92 16.16
CA SER A 71 1.30 14.26 17.40
C SER A 71 1.97 15.30 18.29
N GLY A 72 1.22 15.87 19.23
CA GLY A 72 1.67 16.99 20.06
C GLY A 72 0.52 17.91 20.44
N TYR A 73 -0.46 17.37 21.15
CA TYR A 73 -1.21 18.06 22.19
C TYR A 73 -0.96 17.31 23.49
#